data_AF-A0A0T5ZBT8-F1
#
_entry.id   AF-A0A0T5ZBT8-F1
#
_cell.length_a   1.000
_cell.length_b   1.000
_cell.length_c   1.000
_cell.angle_alpha   90.00
_cell.angle_beta   90.00
_cell.angle_gamma   90.00
#
_symmetry.space_group_name_H-M   'P 1'
#
loop_
_entity.id
_entity.type
_entity.pdbx_description
1 polymer ?
#
loop_
_entity_poly.entity_id
_entity_poly.type
_entity_poly.pdbx_seq_one_letter_code
_entity_poly.pdbx_strand_id
1 'polypeptide(L)'
;MQIVFLGTSGSWPTPKRNVSAIAVKRGPEVILFDCGEGTQRQFMLSKLSFMQVSRVFLTHFHGDHFLGLPGMVQSMSMNGRERELLVYGPKG
;
A
#
# COMPACT_ATOMS: atom_id res chain seq x y z
N MET A 1 7.64 -15.48 -7.03
CA MET A 1 7.30 -14.04 -7.16
C MET A 1 5.80 -13.97 -7.44
N GLN A 2 5.04 -13.11 -6.76
CA GLN A 2 3.58 -13.01 -6.90
C GLN A 2 3.14 -11.55 -6.94
N ILE A 3 2.17 -11.23 -7.78
CA ILE A 3 1.52 -9.91 -7.84
C ILE A 3 0.12 -10.04 -7.23
N VAL A 4 -0.23 -9.13 -6.33
CA VAL A 4 -1.54 -9.07 -5.66
C VAL A 4 -2.12 -7.68 -5.87
N PHE A 5 -3.25 -7.62 -6.55
CA PHE A 5 -4.01 -6.39 -6.74
C PHE A 5 -4.83 -6.13 -5.47
N LEU A 6 -4.43 -5.14 -4.67
CA LEU A 6 -5.14 -4.73 -3.47
C LEU A 6 -6.26 -3.74 -3.82
N GLY A 7 -6.07 -2.94 -4.86
CA GLY A 7 -7.11 -2.11 -5.42
C GLY A 7 -6.84 -1.79 -6.89
N THR A 8 -7.91 -1.52 -7.61
CA THR A 8 -7.91 -1.44 -9.08
C THR A 8 -8.90 -0.40 -9.63
N SER A 9 -9.59 0.32 -8.75
CA SER A 9 -10.41 1.50 -9.09
C SER A 9 -9.54 2.74 -9.25
N GLY A 10 -10.02 3.72 -10.00
CA GLY A 10 -9.42 5.05 -10.10
C GLY A 10 -10.33 6.12 -9.50
N SER A 11 -9.73 7.21 -9.04
CA SER A 11 -10.33 8.40 -8.42
C SER A 11 -11.06 8.17 -7.09
N TRP A 12 -11.93 7.18 -7.00
CA TRP A 12 -12.65 6.83 -5.77
C TRP A 12 -12.89 5.31 -5.68
N PRO A 13 -13.05 4.75 -4.46
CA PRO A 13 -13.35 3.34 -4.28
C PRO A 13 -14.81 3.06 -4.67
N THR A 14 -15.07 1.78 -4.93
CA THR A 14 -16.42 1.23 -5.12
C THR A 14 -16.64 0.12 -4.11
N PRO A 15 -17.90 -0.33 -3.88
CA PRO A 15 -18.16 -1.47 -3.00
C PRO A 15 -17.40 -2.75 -3.37
N LYS A 16 -17.02 -2.93 -4.65
CA LYS A 16 -16.31 -4.12 -5.14
C LYS A 16 -14.81 -3.92 -5.33
N ARG A 17 -14.33 -2.68 -5.46
CA ARG A 17 -12.95 -2.37 -5.88
C ARG A 17 -12.44 -1.16 -5.12
N ASN A 18 -11.35 -1.34 -4.37
CA ASN A 18 -10.62 -0.23 -3.75
C ASN A 18 -9.81 0.57 -4.80
N VAL A 19 -9.35 1.77 -4.43
CA VAL A 19 -8.43 2.60 -5.23
C VAL A 19 -7.02 2.01 -5.35
N SER A 20 -6.17 2.60 -6.21
CA SER A 20 -4.88 2.03 -6.65
C SER A 20 -3.99 1.54 -5.50
N ALA A 21 -3.64 0.25 -5.53
CA ALA A 21 -2.60 -0.37 -4.73
C ALA A 21 -2.26 -1.76 -5.27
N ILE A 22 -0.99 -2.00 -5.60
CA ILE A 22 -0.49 -3.28 -6.11
C ILE A 22 0.69 -3.75 -5.25
N ALA A 23 0.56 -4.93 -4.66
CA ALA A 23 1.63 -5.56 -3.89
C ALA A 23 2.38 -6.60 -4.72
N VAL A 24 3.71 -6.51 -4.75
CA VAL A 24 4.61 -7.50 -5.34
C VAL A 24 5.33 -8.24 -4.21
N LYS A 25 5.05 -9.53 -4.06
CA LYS A 25 5.71 -10.40 -3.08
C LYS A 25 6.91 -11.10 -3.70
N ARG A 26 8.08 -10.90 -3.11
CA ARG A 26 9.34 -11.57 -3.47
C ARG A 26 10.01 -12.09 -2.20
N GLY A 27 9.84 -13.40 -1.95
CA GLY A 27 10.33 -14.01 -0.72
C GLY A 27 9.60 -13.46 0.52
N PRO A 28 10.32 -13.04 1.58
CA PRO A 28 9.70 -12.43 2.76
C PRO A 28 9.30 -10.95 2.55
N GLU A 29 9.76 -10.34 1.45
CA GLU A 29 9.57 -8.93 1.17
C GLU A 29 8.29 -8.67 0.37
N VAL A 30 7.58 -7.60 0.73
CA VAL A 30 6.49 -7.03 -0.06
C VAL A 30 6.91 -5.64 -0.51
N ILE A 31 6.82 -5.40 -1.81
CA ILE A 31 6.98 -4.08 -2.43
C ILE A 31 5.60 -3.59 -2.82
N LEU A 32 5.25 -2.36 -2.48
CA LEU A 32 3.95 -1.77 -2.76
C LEU A 32 4.10 -0.69 -3.84
N PHE A 33 3.25 -0.73 -4.86
CA PHE A 33 3.09 0.30 -5.88
C PHE A 33 1.74 0.99 -5.65
N ASP A 34 1.80 2.29 -5.42
CA ASP A 34 0.72 3.14 -4.90
C ASP A 34 0.12 2.66 -3.55
N CYS A 35 -0.45 3.60 -2.82
CA CYS A 35 -1.11 3.36 -1.55
C CYS A 35 -2.32 4.28 -1.42
N GLY A 36 -3.34 4.05 -2.25
CA GLY A 36 -4.62 4.74 -2.14
C GLY A 36 -5.31 4.46 -0.80
N GLU A 37 -6.28 5.31 -0.45
CA GLU A 37 -7.08 5.16 0.77
C GLU A 37 -7.62 3.72 0.93
N GLY A 38 -7.62 3.21 2.16
CA GLY A 38 -8.10 1.86 2.46
C GLY A 38 -7.13 0.72 2.10
N THR A 39 -5.94 1.00 1.55
CA THR A 39 -4.94 -0.05 1.24
C THR A 39 -4.62 -0.96 2.42
N GLN A 40 -4.50 -0.42 3.64
CA GLN A 40 -4.29 -1.22 4.86
C GLN A 40 -5.41 -2.24 5.10
N ARG A 41 -6.67 -1.88 4.80
CA ARG A 41 -7.83 -2.77 4.92
C ARG A 41 -7.77 -3.86 3.85
N GLN A 42 -7.34 -3.51 2.63
CA GLN A 42 -7.16 -4.48 1.55
C GLN A 42 -6.06 -5.50 1.89
N PHE A 43 -5.01 -5.10 2.60
CA PHE A 43 -4.05 -6.05 3.16
C PHE A 43 -4.69 -7.03 4.14
N MET A 44 -5.56 -6.56 5.06
CA MET A 44 -6.28 -7.44 6.01
C MET A 44 -7.19 -8.46 5.32
N LEU A 45 -7.73 -8.14 4.15
CA LEU A 45 -8.53 -9.06 3.33
C LEU A 45 -7.67 -10.02 2.49
N SER A 46 -6.37 -9.75 2.38
CA SER A 46 -5.43 -10.54 1.59
C SER A 46 -4.67 -11.54 2.47
N LYS A 47 -3.84 -12.39 1.85
CA LYS A 47 -2.88 -13.27 2.57
C LYS A 47 -1.56 -12.57 2.92
N LEU A 48 -1.43 -11.28 2.61
CA LEU A 48 -0.23 -10.48 2.87
C LEU A 48 -0.44 -9.60 4.09
N SER A 49 0.62 -9.35 4.84
CA SER A 49 0.59 -8.35 5.91
C SER A 49 1.19 -7.03 5.42
N PHE A 50 0.52 -5.92 5.71
CA PHE A 50 1.11 -4.59 5.46
C PHE A 50 2.41 -4.42 6.26
N MET A 51 2.57 -5.11 7.39
CA MET A 51 3.82 -5.13 8.15
C MET A 51 4.99 -5.78 7.41
N GLN A 52 4.76 -6.47 6.29
CA GLN A 52 5.80 -7.02 5.39
C GLN A 52 6.22 -6.04 4.28
N VAL A 53 5.50 -4.94 4.08
CA VAL A 53 5.87 -3.89 3.09
C VAL A 53 7.17 -3.20 3.49
N SER A 54 8.23 -3.34 2.70
CA SER A 54 9.54 -2.70 2.91
C SER A 54 9.70 -1.41 2.11
N ARG A 55 9.03 -1.35 0.95
CA ARG A 55 9.17 -0.28 -0.04
C ARG A 55 7.81 0.12 -0.59
N VAL A 56 7.59 1.41 -0.72
CA VAL A 56 6.42 2.00 -1.38
C VAL A 56 6.89 2.85 -2.54
N PHE A 57 6.35 2.62 -3.74
CA PHE A 57 6.59 3.43 -4.93
C PHE A 57 5.29 4.14 -5.30
N LEU A 58 5.24 5.45 -5.13
CA LEU A 58 4.14 6.31 -5.53
C LEU A 58 4.34 6.74 -6.98
N THR A 59 3.36 6.49 -7.82
CA THR A 59 3.42 6.87 -9.23
C THR A 59 3.24 8.38 -9.43
N HIS A 60 2.29 8.99 -8.70
CA HIS A 60 1.97 10.42 -8.71
C HIS A 60 1.12 10.79 -7.48
N PHE A 61 0.85 12.09 -7.30
CA PHE A 61 0.16 12.61 -6.10
C PHE A 61 -1.34 12.91 -6.31
N HIS A 62 -2.05 12.06 -7.06
CA HIS A 62 -3.51 12.03 -6.96
C HIS A 62 -3.94 11.24 -5.73
N GLY A 63 -4.99 11.70 -5.05
CA GLY A 63 -5.35 11.19 -3.72
C GLY A 63 -5.60 9.68 -3.67
N ASP A 64 -6.16 9.13 -4.74
CA ASP A 64 -6.44 7.69 -4.92
C ASP A 64 -5.18 6.82 -5.08
N HIS A 65 -3.99 7.43 -5.13
CA HIS A 65 -2.70 6.74 -5.22
C HIS A 65 -1.83 6.89 -3.96
N PHE A 66 -2.12 7.80 -3.02
CA PHE A 66 -1.23 7.99 -1.85
C PHE A 66 -1.90 8.28 -0.51
N LEU A 67 -3.19 8.63 -0.45
CA LEU A 67 -3.83 9.03 0.81
C LEU A 67 -3.98 7.88 1.83
N GLY A 68 -3.76 6.63 1.42
CA GLY A 68 -3.68 5.50 2.35
C GLY A 68 -2.34 5.39 3.07
N LEU A 69 -1.28 6.01 2.56
CA LEU A 69 0.08 5.88 3.10
C LEU A 69 0.20 6.43 4.52
N PRO A 70 -0.26 7.65 4.86
CA PRO A 70 -0.14 8.18 6.22
C PRO A 70 -0.81 7.28 7.26
N GLY A 71 -2.02 6.81 6.97
CA GLY A 71 -2.75 5.89 7.86
C GLY A 71 -2.05 4.55 8.00
N MET A 72 -1.52 3.99 6.91
CA MET A 72 -0.76 2.73 6.95
C MET A 72 0.52 2.87 7.79
N VAL A 73 1.26 3.98 7.66
CA VAL A 73 2.46 4.26 8.46
C VAL A 73 2.12 4.38 9.95
N GLN A 74 1.06 5.10 10.29
CA GLN A 74 0.59 5.20 11.67
C GLN A 74 0.24 3.82 12.24
N SER A 75 -0.49 2.99 11.48
CA SER A 75 -0.81 1.62 11.86
C SER A 75 0.45 0.76 12.03
N MET A 76 1.46 0.90 11.16
CA MET A 76 2.75 0.21 11.32
C MET A 76 3.45 0.61 12.62
N SER A 77 3.49 1.92 12.93
CA SER A 77 4.08 2.43 14.17
C SER A 77 3.36 1.88 15.40
N MET A 78 2.02 1.87 15.40
CA MET A 78 1.22 1.32 16.49
C MET A 78 1.43 -0.20 16.69
N ASN A 79 1.78 -0.92 15.63
CA ASN A 79 2.10 -2.35 15.68
C ASN A 79 3.59 -2.62 15.98
N GLY A 80 4.33 -1.63 16.50
CA GLY A 80 5.71 -1.80 16.94
C GLY A 80 6.69 -2.05 15.79
N ARG A 81 6.43 -1.49 14.61
CA ARG A 81 7.39 -1.60 13.50
C ARG A 81 8.68 -0.84 13.82
N GLU A 82 9.80 -1.55 13.88
CA GLU A 82 11.14 -0.94 14.01
C GLU A 82 11.89 -0.85 12.67
N ARG A 83 11.59 -1.74 11.74
CA ARG A 83 12.27 -1.79 10.44
C ARG A 83 11.88 -0.59 9.56
N GLU A 84 12.86 -0.05 8.84
CA GLU A 84 12.67 1.09 7.93
C GLU A 84 11.57 0.81 6.87
N LEU A 85 10.86 1.87 6.48
CA LEU A 85 9.97 1.88 5.32
C LEU A 85 10.51 2.90 4.33
N LEU A 86 10.96 2.42 3.17
CA LEU A 86 11.49 3.30 2.12
C LEU A 86 10.35 3.73 1.19
N VAL A 87 10.17 5.05 1.05
CA VAL A 87 9.12 5.62 0.20
C VAL A 87 9.78 6.36 -0.96
N TYR A 88 9.37 6.01 -2.18
CA TYR A 88 9.82 6.59 -3.44
C TYR A 88 8.65 7.26 -4.11
N GLY A 89 8.84 8.45 -4.67
CA GLY A 89 7.80 9.18 -5.39
C GLY A 89 8.37 10.32 -6.20
N PRO A 90 7.54 10.99 -7.02
CA PRO A 90 7.93 12.21 -7.71
C PRO A 90 8.17 13.35 -6.71
N LYS A 91 8.71 14.47 -7.20
CA LYS A 91 8.86 15.69 -6.39
C LYS A 91 7.47 16.27 -6.06
N GLY A 92 7.18 16.45 -4.78
CA GLY A 92 5.91 17.02 -4.29
C GLY A 92 5.63 16.62 -2.86
#